data_AF-A0A9P6BD89-F1
#
_entry.id   AF-A0A9P6BD89-F1
#
_cell.length_a   1.000
_cell.length_b   1.000
_cell.length_c   1.000
_cell.angle_alpha   90.00
_cell.angle_beta   90.00
_cell.angle_gamma   90.00
#
_symmetry.space_group_name_H-M   'P 1'
#
loop_
_entity.id
_entity.type
_entity.pdbx_description
1 polymer ?
#
loop_
_entity_poly.entity_id
_entity_poly.type
_entity_poly.pdbx_seq_one_letter_code
_entity_poly.pdbx_strand_id
1 'polypeptide(L)'
;ATIPLALRSPYLNVWTETMSLDGTARNSTGDIWPTLWNKHVTGWAGLVRVDGQSYRWQGQGGATNTAQTVSGSIRMSPTRTTFNTIAGPVQLTITYLSPLEPSDWVKQSFPFSYISIDVTSTDGQKHDVQLYSDITGELLSPNWSDEVVFNTTQTSKSTFHSMERTLPSRFLETDDSPEDGTLYLAVSSSQPGVTWHTGNCNDTRRGFATNGTLSNSQDADNIRRIHDDDENFWVCISAAFNLGNISSTSSPAVWALGLVRDPSIRAATASGTETRSLYFWTKYSTIAPAIEDFLDDFGEATKRAQALDAKVMGDGSAISQHYADLLAFSSRPAFGAMDITVAKTSSTALNSSDVKVYMKDVGRTSRSNAVDVLFSAFPAFLYFDPKLAGLLLEPLLTFESSPTYHNNYSASDLGKLLP
;
A
#
# COMPACT_ATOMS: atom_id res chain seq x y z
N ALA A 1 6.53 -8.22 17.22
CA ALA A 1 6.23 -6.80 16.94
C ALA A 1 5.54 -6.72 15.57
N THR A 2 4.82 -5.64 15.27
CA THR A 2 4.15 -5.45 13.97
C THR A 2 4.85 -4.32 13.23
N ILE A 3 5.19 -4.53 11.96
CA ILE A 3 5.98 -3.61 11.14
C ILE A 3 5.19 -3.19 9.91
N PRO A 4 5.17 -1.89 9.56
CA PRO A 4 4.47 -1.39 8.39
C PRO A 4 5.15 -1.81 7.08
N LEU A 5 4.34 -2.28 6.12
CA LEU A 5 4.76 -2.55 4.74
C LEU A 5 4.28 -1.43 3.81
N ALA A 6 2.97 -1.29 3.63
CA ALA A 6 2.35 -0.30 2.75
C ALA A 6 1.34 0.54 3.52
N LEU A 7 1.71 1.79 3.86
CA LEU A 7 0.90 2.72 4.65
C LEU A 7 0.78 4.07 3.93
N ARG A 8 -0.35 4.29 3.23
CA ARG A 8 -0.56 5.50 2.41
C ARG A 8 -1.92 6.16 2.57
N SER A 9 -2.90 5.42 3.05
CA SER A 9 -4.24 5.90 3.34
C SER A 9 -4.84 5.03 4.45
N PRO A 10 -5.98 5.42 5.05
CA PRO A 10 -6.64 4.62 6.07
C PRO A 10 -6.89 3.16 5.65
N TYR A 11 -7.01 2.90 4.35
CA TYR A 11 -7.34 1.60 3.78
C TYR A 11 -6.17 0.90 3.06
N LEU A 12 -5.15 1.63 2.57
CA LEU A 12 -3.87 1.03 2.20
C LEU A 12 -2.95 1.06 3.44
N ASN A 13 -3.18 0.10 4.33
CA ASN A 13 -2.60 0.06 5.67
C ASN A 13 -2.17 -1.38 6.04
N VAL A 14 -1.15 -1.87 5.33
CA VAL A 14 -0.69 -3.27 5.36
C VAL A 14 0.56 -3.43 6.23
N TRP A 15 0.56 -4.47 7.06
CA TRP A 15 1.58 -4.78 8.06
C TRP A 15 2.05 -6.22 7.97
N THR A 16 3.17 -6.50 8.62
CA THR A 16 3.63 -7.87 8.88
C THR A 16 4.01 -8.02 10.35
N GLU A 17 3.90 -9.24 10.88
CA GLU A 17 4.36 -9.56 12.24
C GLU A 17 5.76 -10.16 12.19
N THR A 18 6.65 -9.65 13.03
CA THR A 18 8.02 -10.14 13.18
C THR A 18 8.19 -11.08 14.37
N MET A 19 7.09 -11.55 14.93
CA MET A 19 7.09 -12.53 16.01
C MET A 19 5.83 -13.39 15.89
N SER A 20 6.01 -14.71 15.90
CA SER A 20 4.91 -15.65 16.03
C SER A 20 4.18 -15.51 17.36
N LEU A 21 2.96 -16.03 17.43
CA LEU A 21 2.19 -16.16 18.67
C LEU A 21 2.90 -17.02 19.74
N ASP A 22 3.77 -17.95 19.33
CA ASP A 22 4.60 -18.77 20.23
C ASP A 22 5.88 -18.07 20.71
N GLY A 23 6.09 -16.80 20.35
CA GLY A 23 7.26 -16.01 20.73
C GLY A 23 8.49 -16.21 19.83
N THR A 24 8.41 -17.03 18.77
CA THR A 24 9.52 -17.17 17.82
C THR A 24 9.69 -15.91 16.98
N ALA A 25 10.90 -15.35 16.94
CA ALA A 25 11.22 -14.19 16.11
C ALA A 25 11.16 -14.56 14.63
N ARG A 26 10.51 -13.70 13.84
CA ARG A 26 10.41 -13.80 12.38
C ARG A 26 11.11 -12.62 11.76
N ASN A 27 12.21 -12.90 11.07
CA ASN A 27 13.01 -11.90 10.37
C ASN A 27 12.83 -11.99 8.84
N SER A 28 11.81 -12.70 8.38
CA SER A 28 11.44 -12.85 6.96
C SER A 28 9.94 -12.64 6.83
N THR A 29 9.55 -12.05 5.70
CA THR A 29 8.15 -11.87 5.33
C THR A 29 7.57 -13.09 4.60
N GLY A 30 8.37 -14.10 4.29
CA GLY A 30 7.96 -15.29 3.51
C GLY A 30 7.31 -16.43 4.32
N ASP A 31 7.08 -16.27 5.62
CA ASP A 31 6.43 -17.27 6.48
C ASP A 31 5.09 -16.85 7.07
N ILE A 32 4.63 -15.64 6.74
CA ILE A 32 3.38 -15.09 7.26
C ILE A 32 2.71 -14.25 6.18
N TRP A 33 1.39 -14.32 6.14
CA TRP A 33 0.62 -13.38 5.36
C TRP A 33 0.71 -12.00 5.99
N PRO A 34 1.04 -10.95 5.21
CA PRO A 34 0.77 -9.59 5.64
C PRO A 34 -0.73 -9.38 5.90
N THR A 35 -1.02 -8.55 6.90
CA THR A 35 -2.37 -8.29 7.37
C THR A 35 -2.69 -6.80 7.40
N LEU A 36 -3.97 -6.47 7.42
CA LEU A 36 -4.45 -5.21 7.96
C LEU A 36 -4.18 -5.13 9.48
N TRP A 37 -4.39 -3.97 10.07
CA TRP A 37 -4.18 -3.78 11.51
C TRP A 37 -5.03 -4.74 12.36
N ASN A 38 -6.27 -4.98 11.94
CA ASN A 38 -7.22 -5.91 12.55
C ASN A 38 -6.95 -7.40 12.27
N LYS A 39 -5.78 -7.73 11.69
CA LYS A 39 -5.33 -9.10 11.38
C LYS A 39 -6.02 -9.78 10.19
N HIS A 40 -6.85 -9.07 9.43
CA HIS A 40 -7.35 -9.60 8.15
C HIS A 40 -6.19 -9.79 7.18
N VAL A 41 -6.11 -10.96 6.57
CA VAL A 41 -5.11 -11.31 5.55
C VAL A 41 -5.33 -10.47 4.30
N THR A 42 -4.25 -10.07 3.65
CA THR A 42 -4.28 -9.27 2.41
C THR A 42 -3.96 -10.09 1.15
N GLY A 43 -3.61 -11.38 1.32
CA GLY A 43 -3.25 -12.32 0.26
C GLY A 43 -2.06 -11.91 -0.61
N TRP A 44 -1.23 -11.00 -0.13
CA TRP A 44 -0.08 -10.51 -0.87
C TRP A 44 1.09 -11.49 -0.78
N ALA A 45 1.47 -12.09 -1.91
CA ALA A 45 2.57 -13.04 -2.03
C ALA A 45 3.74 -12.51 -2.87
N GLY A 46 4.90 -13.12 -2.67
CA GLY A 46 6.12 -12.84 -3.42
C GLY A 46 7.05 -14.04 -3.50
N LEU A 47 7.50 -14.34 -4.72
CA LEU A 47 8.39 -15.45 -5.05
C LEU A 47 9.66 -14.95 -5.75
N VAL A 48 10.77 -15.64 -5.51
CA VAL A 48 12.00 -15.51 -6.30
C VAL A 48 12.38 -16.89 -6.81
N ARG A 49 12.90 -16.97 -8.03
CA ARG A 49 13.46 -18.18 -8.60
C ARG A 49 14.93 -17.94 -8.90
N VAL A 50 15.81 -18.80 -8.38
CA VAL A 50 17.26 -18.71 -8.47
C VAL A 50 17.78 -20.04 -9.00
N ASP A 51 18.40 -20.03 -10.17
CA ASP A 51 18.97 -21.22 -10.83
C ASP A 51 17.99 -22.40 -10.90
N GLY A 52 16.70 -22.12 -11.12
CA GLY A 52 15.67 -23.15 -11.18
C GLY A 52 14.88 -23.37 -9.89
N GLN A 53 15.42 -22.98 -8.73
CA GLN A 53 14.80 -23.22 -7.43
C GLN A 53 13.99 -22.00 -6.97
N SER A 54 12.76 -22.24 -6.54
CA SER A 54 11.86 -21.17 -6.07
C SER A 54 11.89 -21.00 -4.55
N TYR A 55 11.81 -19.75 -4.10
CA TYR A 55 11.75 -19.34 -2.70
C TYR A 55 10.65 -18.29 -2.47
N ARG A 56 10.00 -18.33 -1.30
CA ARG A 56 9.03 -17.31 -0.85
C ARG A 56 9.74 -16.19 -0.13
N TRP A 57 9.63 -14.97 -0.64
CA TRP A 57 10.11 -13.76 0.03
C TRP A 57 8.99 -12.95 0.68
N GLN A 58 7.72 -13.18 0.34
CA GLN A 58 6.56 -12.51 0.96
C GLN A 58 5.35 -13.45 0.98
N GLY A 59 4.61 -13.44 2.09
CA GLY A 59 3.38 -14.22 2.23
C GLY A 59 3.64 -15.72 2.33
N GLN A 60 2.62 -16.48 2.71
CA GLN A 60 2.71 -17.94 2.73
C GLN A 60 2.39 -18.57 1.37
N GLY A 61 2.11 -17.76 0.35
CA GLY A 61 1.78 -18.22 -1.01
C GLY A 61 2.97 -18.87 -1.70
N GLY A 62 2.72 -19.92 -2.47
CA GLY A 62 3.74 -20.60 -3.27
C GLY A 62 3.23 -21.88 -3.90
N ALA A 63 4.02 -22.45 -4.81
CA ALA A 63 3.77 -23.77 -5.38
C ALA A 63 4.46 -24.87 -4.57
N THR A 64 4.17 -26.14 -4.87
CA THR A 64 4.89 -27.29 -4.32
C THR A 64 6.42 -27.10 -4.48
N ASN A 65 7.20 -27.44 -3.45
CA ASN A 65 8.67 -27.30 -3.39
C ASN A 65 9.21 -25.85 -3.39
N THR A 66 8.37 -24.86 -3.09
CA THR A 66 8.86 -23.49 -2.85
C THR A 66 9.44 -23.41 -1.43
N ALA A 67 10.76 -23.20 -1.33
CA ALA A 67 11.43 -23.02 -0.05
C ALA A 67 11.09 -21.66 0.55
N GLN A 68 11.37 -21.46 1.84
CA GLN A 68 11.33 -20.12 2.43
C GLN A 68 12.71 -19.47 2.30
N THR A 69 12.77 -18.16 2.05
CA THR A 69 14.04 -17.44 2.15
C THR A 69 14.53 -17.40 3.60
N VAL A 70 15.85 -17.53 3.81
CA VAL A 70 16.45 -17.48 5.14
C VAL A 70 16.51 -16.04 5.63
N SER A 71 15.87 -15.80 6.77
CA SER A 71 15.74 -14.49 7.40
C SER A 71 17.09 -13.84 7.73
N GLY A 72 17.22 -12.54 7.46
CA GLY A 72 18.39 -11.74 7.82
C GLY A 72 18.04 -10.54 8.71
N SER A 73 18.45 -9.34 8.31
CA SER A 73 18.23 -8.10 9.09
C SER A 73 16.96 -7.37 8.67
N ILE A 74 16.32 -6.70 9.63
CA ILE A 74 15.23 -5.75 9.38
C ILE A 74 15.71 -4.36 9.76
N ARG A 75 15.47 -3.37 8.88
CA ARG A 75 15.68 -1.96 9.18
C ARG A 75 14.40 -1.19 8.94
N MET A 76 14.01 -0.40 9.92
CA MET A 76 12.88 0.51 9.82
C MET A 76 13.38 1.96 9.85
N SER A 77 12.71 2.80 9.09
CA SER A 77 12.91 4.24 9.02
C SER A 77 11.54 4.91 8.85
N PRO A 78 11.44 6.24 9.03
CA PRO A 78 10.18 6.96 8.93
C PRO A 78 9.37 6.60 7.68
N THR A 79 10.02 6.48 6.52
CA THR A 79 9.35 6.23 5.22
C THR A 79 9.51 4.80 4.67
N ARG A 80 10.48 4.02 5.18
CA ARG A 80 10.83 2.71 4.62
C ARG A 80 10.97 1.60 5.65
N THR A 81 10.60 0.39 5.24
CA THR A 81 10.97 -0.86 5.90
C THR A 81 11.80 -1.69 4.92
N THR A 82 12.98 -2.14 5.35
CA THR A 82 13.88 -2.96 4.53
C THR A 82 14.15 -4.30 5.19
N PHE A 83 13.99 -5.37 4.44
CA PHE A 83 14.33 -6.74 4.83
C PHE A 83 15.50 -7.22 3.99
N ASN A 84 16.50 -7.81 4.63
CA ASN A 84 17.55 -8.56 3.96
C ASN A 84 17.31 -10.04 4.20
N THR A 85 17.19 -10.83 3.13
CA THR A 85 16.89 -12.27 3.20
C THR A 85 17.70 -13.05 2.18
N ILE A 86 17.96 -14.33 2.40
CA ILE A 86 18.79 -15.17 1.52
C ILE A 86 17.92 -16.19 0.77
N ALA A 87 18.09 -16.27 -0.54
CA ALA A 87 17.44 -17.23 -1.43
C ALA A 87 18.51 -18.04 -2.18
N GLY A 88 18.92 -19.19 -1.61
CA GLY A 88 20.02 -19.97 -2.18
C GLY A 88 21.32 -19.14 -2.22
N PRO A 89 21.98 -18.99 -3.38
CA PRO A 89 23.25 -18.25 -3.54
C PRO A 89 23.08 -16.74 -3.75
N VAL A 90 21.90 -16.17 -3.49
CA VAL A 90 21.69 -14.71 -3.58
C VAL A 90 21.04 -14.14 -2.32
N GLN A 91 21.34 -12.88 -2.04
CA GLN A 91 20.66 -12.04 -1.06
C GLN A 91 19.64 -11.15 -1.78
N LEU A 92 18.44 -11.04 -1.20
CA LEU A 92 17.45 -10.07 -1.57
C LEU A 92 17.44 -8.93 -0.55
N THR A 93 17.47 -7.69 -1.02
CA THR A 93 17.16 -6.49 -0.24
C THR A 93 15.79 -5.99 -0.67
N ILE A 94 14.77 -6.29 0.14
CA ILE A 94 13.38 -5.97 -0.12
C ILE A 94 13.05 -4.67 0.62
N THR A 95 12.72 -3.61 -0.11
CA THR A 95 12.37 -2.31 0.47
C THR A 95 10.91 -1.98 0.18
N TYR A 96 10.15 -1.81 1.25
CA TYR A 96 8.81 -1.25 1.21
C TYR A 96 8.92 0.24 1.48
N LEU A 97 8.60 1.05 0.47
CA LEU A 97 8.64 2.50 0.55
C LEU A 97 7.21 3.05 0.50
N SER A 98 6.80 3.71 1.57
CA SER A 98 5.58 4.51 1.61
C SER A 98 5.99 5.98 1.70
N PRO A 99 6.03 6.72 0.57
CA PRO A 99 6.54 8.08 0.56
C PRO A 99 5.78 8.99 1.54
N LEU A 100 6.53 9.79 2.30
CA LEU A 100 6.00 10.92 3.07
C LEU A 100 6.50 12.20 2.41
N GLU A 101 5.56 12.96 1.84
CA GLU A 101 5.80 14.10 0.95
C GLU A 101 5.02 15.34 1.46
N PRO A 102 5.17 15.72 2.74
CA PRO A 102 4.27 16.67 3.40
C PRO A 102 4.21 18.05 2.71
N SER A 103 5.26 18.44 1.99
CA SER A 103 5.33 19.70 1.23
C SER A 103 4.70 19.66 -0.17
N ASP A 104 4.31 18.48 -0.67
CA ASP A 104 3.70 18.29 -1.99
C ASP A 104 2.42 17.47 -1.83
N TRP A 105 1.28 18.15 -1.73
CA TRP A 105 -0.01 17.49 -1.44
C TRP A 105 -0.50 16.58 -2.57
N VAL A 106 -0.05 16.78 -3.82
CA VAL A 106 -0.34 15.83 -4.90
C VAL A 106 0.35 14.51 -4.61
N LYS A 107 1.62 14.52 -4.23
CA LYS A 107 2.35 13.30 -3.87
C LYS A 107 1.90 12.71 -2.53
N GLN A 108 1.68 13.54 -1.51
CA GLN A 108 1.25 13.07 -0.19
C GLN A 108 -0.11 12.39 -0.22
N SER A 109 -1.03 12.86 -1.06
CA SER A 109 -2.37 12.26 -1.24
C SER A 109 -2.39 11.08 -2.21
N PHE A 110 -1.27 10.76 -2.86
CA PHE A 110 -1.19 9.70 -3.85
C PHE A 110 -1.24 8.32 -3.16
N PRO A 111 -2.29 7.49 -3.34
CA PRO A 111 -2.56 6.34 -2.49
C PRO A 111 -1.81 5.07 -2.92
N PHE A 112 -0.52 5.21 -3.27
CA PHE A 112 0.35 4.12 -3.69
C PHE A 112 1.64 4.06 -2.87
N SER A 113 2.13 2.83 -2.71
CA SER A 113 3.42 2.49 -2.12
C SER A 113 4.27 1.71 -3.11
N TYR A 114 5.59 1.78 -2.96
CA TYR A 114 6.51 0.99 -3.75
C TYR A 114 6.99 -0.23 -2.98
N ILE A 115 7.24 -1.29 -3.73
CA ILE A 115 8.04 -2.43 -3.30
C ILE A 115 9.17 -2.57 -4.28
N SER A 116 10.40 -2.50 -3.79
CA SER A 116 11.58 -2.66 -4.61
C SER A 116 12.46 -3.79 -4.10
N ILE A 117 13.02 -4.58 -5.01
CA ILE A 117 13.93 -5.68 -4.68
C ILE A 117 15.24 -5.48 -5.43
N ASP A 118 16.32 -5.40 -4.66
CA ASP A 118 17.69 -5.57 -5.15
C ASP A 118 18.16 -6.99 -4.88
N VAL A 119 18.98 -7.52 -5.79
CA VAL A 119 19.55 -8.87 -5.70
C VAL A 119 21.07 -8.76 -5.75
N THR A 120 21.77 -9.48 -4.90
CA THR A 120 23.24 -9.58 -4.90
C THR A 120 23.68 -11.02 -4.65
N SER A 121 24.60 -11.54 -5.45
CA SER A 121 25.21 -12.86 -5.25
C SER A 121 25.99 -12.90 -3.93
N THR A 122 25.86 -14.01 -3.21
CA THR A 122 26.59 -14.25 -1.96
C THR A 122 27.84 -15.10 -2.14
N ASP A 123 28.02 -15.74 -3.30
CA ASP A 123 29.16 -16.60 -3.63
C ASP A 123 30.10 -15.98 -4.69
N GLY A 124 29.76 -14.80 -5.22
CA GLY A 124 30.52 -14.07 -6.23
C GLY A 124 30.25 -14.51 -7.68
N GLN A 125 29.38 -15.50 -7.89
CA GLN A 125 29.01 -15.99 -9.22
C GLN A 125 27.76 -15.30 -9.75
N LYS A 126 27.47 -15.54 -11.03
CA LYS A 126 26.22 -15.08 -11.64
C LYS A 126 25.16 -16.16 -11.54
N HIS A 127 23.95 -15.77 -11.19
CA HIS A 127 22.79 -16.65 -11.05
C HIS A 127 21.66 -16.20 -11.95
N ASP A 128 20.91 -17.15 -12.49
CA ASP A 128 19.67 -16.87 -13.22
C ASP A 128 18.55 -16.52 -12.24
N VAL A 129 18.09 -15.28 -12.24
CA VAL A 129 17.15 -14.76 -11.24
C VAL A 129 15.86 -14.24 -11.87
N GLN A 130 14.73 -14.71 -11.37
CA GLN A 130 13.40 -14.16 -11.65
C GLN A 130 12.69 -13.76 -10.35
N LEU A 131 11.90 -12.70 -10.40
CA LEU A 131 11.13 -12.20 -9.26
C LEU A 131 9.65 -12.12 -9.62
N TYR A 132 8.78 -12.30 -8.63
CA TYR A 132 7.33 -12.34 -8.79
C TYR A 132 6.64 -11.76 -7.57
N SER A 133 5.55 -11.02 -7.78
CA SER A 133 4.59 -10.66 -6.73
C SER A 133 3.16 -10.73 -7.26
N ASP A 134 2.25 -11.15 -6.39
CA ASP A 134 0.81 -11.08 -6.60
C ASP A 134 0.08 -10.50 -5.40
N ILE A 135 -1.16 -10.09 -5.59
CA ILE A 135 -2.07 -9.79 -4.50
C ILE A 135 -3.50 -10.23 -4.86
N THR A 136 -4.24 -10.70 -3.86
CA THR A 136 -5.64 -11.12 -3.99
C THR A 136 -6.60 -9.96 -3.74
N GLY A 137 -7.90 -10.21 -3.94
CA GLY A 137 -8.96 -9.26 -3.63
C GLY A 137 -9.27 -9.06 -2.14
N GLU A 138 -8.52 -9.67 -1.21
CA GLU A 138 -8.83 -9.63 0.23
C GLU A 138 -8.76 -8.22 0.84
N LEU A 139 -8.01 -7.29 0.22
CA LEU A 139 -8.02 -5.87 0.61
C LEU A 139 -9.34 -5.16 0.29
N LEU A 140 -10.15 -5.70 -0.62
CA LEU A 140 -11.40 -5.10 -1.09
C LEU A 140 -12.60 -5.54 -0.27
N SER A 141 -12.54 -6.72 0.35
CA SER A 141 -13.61 -7.22 1.22
C SER A 141 -13.09 -8.29 2.17
N PRO A 142 -13.50 -8.27 3.45
CA PRO A 142 -13.24 -9.38 4.37
C PRO A 142 -14.09 -10.62 4.04
N ASN A 143 -15.13 -10.49 3.21
CA ASN A 143 -15.92 -11.61 2.73
C ASN A 143 -15.37 -12.11 1.39
N TRP A 144 -14.65 -13.22 1.42
CA TRP A 144 -14.03 -13.79 0.21
C TRP A 144 -15.05 -14.31 -0.82
N SER A 145 -16.32 -14.42 -0.44
CA SER A 145 -17.41 -14.76 -1.34
C SER A 145 -17.93 -13.59 -2.20
N ASP A 146 -17.48 -12.37 -1.91
CA ASP A 146 -17.86 -11.20 -2.69
C ASP A 146 -17.26 -11.27 -4.10
N GLU A 147 -18.06 -10.86 -5.10
CA GLU A 147 -17.63 -10.79 -6.48
C GLU A 147 -16.79 -9.53 -6.74
N VAL A 148 -15.69 -9.73 -7.45
CA VAL A 148 -14.81 -8.69 -7.97
C VAL A 148 -14.74 -8.75 -9.48
N VAL A 149 -14.60 -7.58 -10.08
CA VAL A 149 -14.21 -7.43 -11.48
C VAL A 149 -12.74 -7.04 -11.54
N PHE A 150 -11.99 -7.64 -12.45
CA PHE A 150 -10.59 -7.31 -12.65
C PHE A 150 -10.25 -7.04 -14.12
N ASN A 151 -9.26 -6.19 -14.34
CA ASN A 151 -8.81 -5.84 -15.68
C ASN A 151 -7.29 -5.60 -15.69
N THR A 152 -6.66 -5.91 -16.84
CA THR A 152 -5.27 -5.58 -17.13
C THR A 152 -5.22 -4.52 -18.21
N THR A 153 -4.45 -3.46 -17.98
CA THR A 153 -4.15 -2.43 -18.97
C THR A 153 -2.65 -2.44 -19.25
N GLN A 154 -2.30 -2.47 -20.53
CA GLN A 154 -0.93 -2.32 -20.99
C GLN A 154 -0.82 -1.02 -21.79
N THR A 155 0.15 -0.20 -21.43
CA THR A 155 0.55 0.99 -22.17
C THR A 155 1.98 0.82 -22.69
N SER A 156 2.47 1.82 -23.42
CA SER A 156 3.89 1.85 -23.81
C SER A 156 4.84 1.99 -22.61
N LYS A 157 4.35 2.46 -21.45
CA LYS A 157 5.17 2.74 -20.26
C LYS A 157 4.96 1.78 -19.11
N SER A 158 3.76 1.19 -18.97
CA SER A 158 3.42 0.36 -17.82
C SER A 158 2.52 -0.82 -18.20
N THR A 159 2.55 -1.84 -17.35
CA THR A 159 1.48 -2.83 -17.23
C THR A 159 0.90 -2.70 -15.84
N PHE A 160 -0.41 -2.48 -15.75
CA PHE A 160 -1.10 -2.40 -14.48
C PHE A 160 -2.41 -3.17 -14.49
N HIS A 161 -2.75 -3.69 -13.32
CA HIS A 161 -3.97 -4.43 -13.07
C HIS A 161 -4.85 -3.62 -12.13
N SER A 162 -6.17 -3.73 -12.30
CA SER A 162 -7.17 -3.18 -11.40
C SER A 162 -8.10 -4.28 -10.92
N MET A 163 -8.52 -4.24 -9.67
CA MET A 163 -9.56 -5.10 -9.11
C MET A 163 -10.48 -4.28 -8.21
N GLU A 164 -11.80 -4.46 -8.32
CA GLU A 164 -12.80 -3.81 -7.47
C GLU A 164 -14.04 -4.70 -7.32
N ARG A 165 -14.86 -4.47 -6.29
CA ARG A 165 -16.13 -5.19 -6.10
C ARG A 165 -17.08 -4.86 -7.25
N THR A 166 -17.85 -5.85 -7.72
CA THR A 166 -18.89 -5.63 -8.74
C THR A 166 -20.06 -4.77 -8.21
N LEU A 167 -20.30 -4.84 -6.90
CA LEU A 167 -21.33 -4.08 -6.18
C LEU A 167 -20.69 -3.23 -5.08
N PRO A 168 -20.01 -2.12 -5.43
CA PRO A 168 -19.35 -1.28 -4.43
C PRO A 168 -20.36 -0.44 -3.64
N SER A 169 -20.21 -0.40 -2.31
CA SER A 169 -20.99 0.50 -1.44
C SER A 169 -20.17 1.73 -1.10
N ARG A 170 -20.54 2.88 -1.69
CA ARG A 170 -19.81 4.13 -1.48
C ARG A 170 -19.82 4.57 -0.01
N PHE A 171 -18.65 5.00 0.48
CA PHE A 171 -18.45 5.55 1.82
C PHE A 171 -18.75 4.57 2.98
N LEU A 172 -18.73 3.26 2.71
CA LEU A 172 -18.86 2.22 3.74
C LEU A 172 -17.55 1.46 3.91
N GLU A 173 -17.39 0.86 5.09
CA GLU A 173 -16.35 -0.08 5.40
C GLU A 173 -16.93 -1.29 6.13
N THR A 174 -16.31 -2.45 5.92
CA THR A 174 -16.57 -3.67 6.69
C THR A 174 -15.22 -4.21 7.15
N ASP A 175 -15.05 -4.40 8.47
CA ASP A 175 -13.81 -4.85 9.12
C ASP A 175 -12.54 -4.15 8.59
N ASP A 176 -12.51 -2.82 8.68
CA ASP A 176 -11.41 -1.95 8.20
C ASP A 176 -11.07 -2.04 6.69
N SER A 177 -11.85 -2.78 5.90
CA SER A 177 -11.75 -2.79 4.42
C SER A 177 -12.77 -1.83 3.79
N PRO A 178 -12.38 -1.03 2.77
CA PRO A 178 -13.30 -0.12 2.11
C PRO A 178 -14.21 -0.88 1.14
N GLU A 179 -15.50 -0.56 1.14
CA GLU A 179 -16.46 -1.20 0.23
C GLU A 179 -16.47 -0.62 -1.20
N ASP A 180 -15.70 0.46 -1.42
CA ASP A 180 -15.65 1.24 -2.66
C ASP A 180 -14.23 1.56 -3.15
N GLY A 181 -13.25 0.73 -2.76
CA GLY A 181 -11.87 0.80 -3.25
C GLY A 181 -11.66 0.08 -4.58
N THR A 182 -10.71 0.58 -5.36
CA THR A 182 -10.11 -0.12 -6.50
C THR A 182 -8.64 -0.41 -6.18
N LEU A 183 -8.29 -1.69 -6.13
CA LEU A 183 -6.94 -2.20 -5.88
C LEU A 183 -6.13 -2.19 -7.18
N TYR A 184 -4.89 -1.73 -7.12
CA TYR A 184 -3.97 -1.67 -8.25
C TYR A 184 -2.63 -2.32 -7.93
N LEU A 185 -2.14 -3.13 -8.87
CA LEU A 185 -0.76 -3.60 -8.93
C LEU A 185 -0.17 -3.19 -10.27
N ALA A 186 0.95 -2.47 -10.27
CA ALA A 186 1.55 -1.92 -11.48
C ALA A 186 3.06 -2.10 -11.53
N VAL A 187 3.59 -2.25 -12.74
CA VAL A 187 5.02 -2.31 -13.04
C VAL A 187 5.35 -1.48 -14.28
N SER A 188 6.56 -0.95 -14.37
CA SER A 188 7.03 -0.27 -15.58
C SER A 188 7.36 -1.28 -16.67
N SER A 189 6.92 -1.01 -17.90
CA SER A 189 7.27 -1.82 -19.08
C SER A 189 8.75 -1.74 -19.45
N SER A 190 9.51 -0.80 -18.87
CA SER A 190 10.96 -0.69 -19.05
C SER A 190 11.78 -1.67 -18.20
N GLN A 191 11.16 -2.30 -17.21
CA GLN A 191 11.81 -3.31 -16.37
C GLN A 191 12.13 -4.58 -17.18
N PRO A 192 13.18 -5.33 -16.82
CA PRO A 192 13.64 -6.47 -17.60
C PRO A 192 12.66 -7.66 -17.53
N GLY A 193 12.30 -8.17 -18.72
CA GLY A 193 11.56 -9.42 -18.85
C GLY A 193 10.20 -9.42 -18.16
N VAL A 194 9.50 -8.29 -18.15
CA VAL A 194 8.17 -8.17 -17.54
C VAL A 194 7.21 -9.19 -18.14
N THR A 195 6.61 -10.01 -17.28
CA THR A 195 5.49 -10.86 -17.62
C THR A 195 4.38 -10.69 -16.58
N TRP A 196 3.14 -10.96 -16.96
CA TRP A 196 1.98 -10.74 -16.08
C TRP A 196 0.93 -11.84 -16.25
N HIS A 197 0.06 -11.96 -15.25
CA HIS A 197 -1.14 -12.79 -15.34
C HIS A 197 -2.19 -12.27 -14.35
N THR A 198 -3.45 -12.19 -14.76
CA THR A 198 -4.57 -11.95 -13.85
C THR A 198 -5.57 -13.08 -13.94
N GLY A 199 -5.86 -13.74 -12.83
CA GLY A 199 -6.64 -14.98 -12.80
C GLY A 199 -6.33 -15.81 -11.56
N ASN A 200 -6.37 -17.14 -11.68
CA ASN A 200 -6.16 -18.05 -10.56
C ASN A 200 -4.75 -17.92 -9.94
N CYS A 201 -4.66 -17.61 -8.65
CA CYS A 201 -3.39 -17.56 -7.92
C CYS A 201 -2.59 -18.88 -8.00
N ASN A 202 -3.26 -20.03 -8.13
CA ASN A 202 -2.59 -21.32 -8.27
C ASN A 202 -1.85 -21.42 -9.61
N ASP A 203 -2.44 -20.90 -10.68
CA ASP A 203 -1.84 -20.94 -12.02
C ASP A 203 -0.68 -19.95 -12.13
N THR A 204 -0.83 -18.75 -11.56
CA THR A 204 0.23 -17.73 -11.55
C THR A 204 1.44 -18.19 -10.73
N ARG A 205 1.23 -18.62 -9.48
CA ARG A 205 2.31 -19.06 -8.58
C ARG A 205 3.00 -20.32 -9.09
N ARG A 206 2.25 -21.31 -9.61
CA ARG A 206 2.82 -22.54 -10.18
C ARG A 206 3.52 -22.28 -11.52
N GLY A 207 2.90 -21.48 -12.38
CA GLY A 207 3.46 -21.08 -13.67
C GLY A 207 4.81 -20.38 -13.47
N PHE A 208 4.88 -19.42 -12.55
CA PHE A 208 6.13 -18.75 -12.19
C PHE A 208 7.15 -19.72 -11.58
N ALA A 209 6.76 -20.53 -10.59
CA ALA A 209 7.70 -21.45 -9.93
C ALA A 209 8.33 -22.45 -10.91
N THR A 210 7.57 -22.86 -11.94
CA THR A 210 8.02 -23.81 -12.97
C THR A 210 8.87 -23.13 -14.03
N ASN A 211 8.39 -22.01 -14.57
CA ASN A 211 8.90 -21.42 -15.82
C ASN A 211 9.76 -20.16 -15.59
N GLY A 212 9.70 -19.55 -14.41
CA GLY A 212 10.28 -18.23 -14.14
C GLY A 212 9.53 -17.06 -14.78
N THR A 213 8.41 -17.33 -15.47
CA THR A 213 7.62 -16.34 -16.21
C THR A 213 6.13 -16.59 -16.05
N LEU A 214 5.33 -15.56 -16.31
CA LEU A 214 3.87 -15.63 -16.41
C LEU A 214 3.42 -15.72 -17.87
N SER A 215 2.15 -16.06 -18.09
CA SER A 215 1.60 -16.37 -19.42
C SER A 215 1.23 -15.14 -20.26
N ASN A 216 1.31 -13.93 -19.72
CA ASN A 216 0.87 -12.68 -20.36
C ASN A 216 -0.60 -12.76 -20.79
N SER A 217 -1.45 -13.21 -19.87
CA SER A 217 -2.86 -13.43 -20.13
C SER A 217 -3.73 -13.01 -18.94
N GLN A 218 -4.96 -12.63 -19.26
CA GLN A 218 -6.03 -12.45 -18.28
C GLN A 218 -6.99 -13.63 -18.41
N ASP A 219 -7.58 -14.06 -17.29
CA ASP A 219 -8.74 -14.95 -17.30
C ASP A 219 -9.85 -14.35 -18.18
N ALA A 220 -10.47 -15.20 -19.00
CA ALA A 220 -11.54 -14.80 -19.89
C ALA A 220 -12.81 -14.42 -19.10
N ASP A 221 -13.02 -15.05 -17.95
CA ASP A 221 -14.05 -14.65 -17.01
C ASP A 221 -13.45 -13.66 -16.00
N ASN A 222 -13.69 -12.38 -16.26
CA ASN A 222 -13.12 -11.29 -15.49
C ASN A 222 -14.00 -10.84 -14.31
N ILE A 223 -15.08 -11.57 -14.02
CA ILE A 223 -15.92 -11.39 -12.84
C ILE A 223 -15.90 -12.70 -12.04
N ARG A 224 -15.30 -12.66 -10.85
CA ARG A 224 -15.14 -13.86 -10.02
C ARG A 224 -15.31 -13.49 -8.55
N ARG A 225 -15.65 -14.47 -7.70
CA ARG A 225 -15.51 -14.32 -6.25
C ARG A 225 -14.04 -14.12 -5.90
N ILE A 226 -13.73 -13.37 -4.84
CA ILE A 226 -12.35 -13.22 -4.34
C ILE A 226 -11.72 -14.60 -4.10
N HIS A 227 -12.50 -15.51 -3.49
CA HIS A 227 -12.23 -16.93 -3.38
C HIS A 227 -13.46 -17.75 -3.76
N ASP A 228 -13.26 -18.74 -4.64
CA ASP A 228 -14.21 -19.82 -4.89
C ASP A 228 -13.69 -21.10 -4.21
N ASP A 229 -14.40 -21.55 -3.17
CA ASP A 229 -14.05 -22.75 -2.40
C ASP A 229 -14.18 -24.04 -3.23
N ASP A 230 -15.14 -24.10 -4.16
CA ASP A 230 -15.42 -25.31 -4.94
C ASP A 230 -14.32 -25.54 -5.99
N GLU A 231 -13.78 -24.45 -6.57
CA GLU A 231 -12.69 -24.50 -7.54
C GLU A 231 -11.30 -24.35 -6.90
N ASN A 232 -11.22 -24.04 -5.59
CA ASN A 232 -10.00 -23.59 -4.91
C ASN A 232 -9.31 -22.48 -5.72
N PHE A 233 -10.11 -21.49 -6.13
CA PHE A 233 -9.71 -20.40 -7.01
C PHE A 233 -9.63 -19.12 -6.20
N TRP A 234 -8.42 -18.61 -6.01
CA TRP A 234 -8.20 -17.24 -5.54
C TRP A 234 -7.93 -16.35 -6.75
N VAL A 235 -8.60 -15.20 -6.85
CA VAL A 235 -8.28 -14.21 -7.89
C VAL A 235 -7.02 -13.45 -7.46
N CYS A 236 -5.99 -13.49 -8.31
CA CYS A 236 -4.76 -12.71 -8.14
C CYS A 236 -4.54 -11.78 -9.34
N ILE A 237 -4.06 -10.57 -9.05
CA ILE A 237 -3.35 -9.71 -10.02
C ILE A 237 -1.85 -9.90 -9.79
N SER A 238 -1.08 -10.21 -10.84
CA SER A 238 0.33 -10.61 -10.68
C SER A 238 1.24 -10.10 -11.80
N ALA A 239 2.48 -9.79 -11.40
CA ALA A 239 3.55 -9.38 -12.30
C ALA A 239 4.89 -9.98 -11.86
N ALA A 240 5.71 -10.32 -12.85
CA ALA A 240 7.03 -10.92 -12.67
C ALA A 240 8.09 -10.23 -13.54
N PHE A 241 9.34 -10.33 -13.11
CA PHE A 241 10.53 -9.85 -13.80
C PHE A 241 11.49 -11.00 -14.04
N ASN A 242 12.14 -11.00 -15.20
CA ASN A 242 13.27 -11.87 -15.47
C ASN A 242 14.55 -11.02 -15.54
N LEU A 243 15.36 -11.10 -14.48
CA LEU A 243 16.61 -10.35 -14.37
C LEU A 243 17.74 -11.02 -15.18
N GLY A 244 17.57 -12.29 -15.54
CA GLY A 244 18.55 -13.11 -16.23
C GLY A 244 19.75 -13.46 -15.33
N ASN A 245 20.89 -13.73 -15.97
CA ASN A 245 22.10 -14.19 -15.29
C ASN A 245 22.92 -13.00 -14.73
N ILE A 246 22.76 -12.72 -13.43
CA ILE A 246 23.31 -11.52 -12.76
C ILE A 246 24.13 -11.88 -11.52
N SER A 247 25.10 -11.02 -11.19
CA SER A 247 25.76 -11.02 -9.86
C SER A 247 25.20 -9.94 -8.93
N SER A 248 24.64 -8.88 -9.50
CA SER A 248 23.90 -7.84 -8.77
C SER A 248 22.92 -7.12 -9.69
N THR A 249 21.85 -6.55 -9.14
CA THR A 249 20.95 -5.66 -9.87
C THR A 249 21.65 -4.35 -10.25
N SER A 250 21.48 -3.90 -11.50
CA SER A 250 21.89 -2.54 -11.92
C SER A 250 20.89 -1.47 -11.47
N SER A 251 19.62 -1.86 -11.36
CA SER A 251 18.52 -1.09 -10.79
C SER A 251 17.53 -2.05 -10.10
N PRO A 252 16.82 -1.61 -9.06
CA PRO A 252 15.85 -2.47 -8.38
C PRO A 252 14.69 -2.87 -9.29
N ALA A 253 14.16 -4.07 -9.07
CA ALA A 253 12.87 -4.48 -9.59
C ALA A 253 11.75 -3.82 -8.77
N VAL A 254 10.80 -3.13 -9.39
CA VAL A 254 9.83 -2.27 -8.69
C VAL A 254 8.38 -2.59 -9.04
N TRP A 255 7.58 -2.85 -8.02
CA TRP A 255 6.11 -2.85 -8.08
C TRP A 255 5.54 -1.61 -7.40
N ALA A 256 4.44 -1.11 -7.92
CA ALA A 256 3.58 -0.14 -7.26
C ALA A 256 2.27 -0.81 -6.82
N LEU A 257 1.95 -0.69 -5.54
CA LEU A 257 0.71 -1.19 -4.93
C LEU A 257 -0.13 -0.02 -4.46
N GLY A 258 -1.38 0.07 -4.92
CA GLY A 258 -2.28 1.17 -4.59
C GLY A 258 -3.70 0.72 -4.29
N LEU A 259 -4.41 1.48 -3.45
CA LEU A 259 -5.83 1.30 -3.20
C LEU A 259 -6.51 2.66 -3.30
N VAL A 260 -7.25 2.87 -4.39
CA VAL A 260 -7.80 4.18 -4.75
C VAL A 260 -9.28 4.22 -4.43
N ARG A 261 -9.75 5.34 -3.87
CA ARG A 261 -11.17 5.64 -3.68
C ARG A 261 -11.47 7.00 -4.33
N ASP A 262 -12.51 7.07 -5.13
CA ASP A 262 -13.04 8.35 -5.64
C ASP A 262 -14.56 8.30 -5.90
N PRO A 263 -15.34 9.26 -5.39
CA PRO A 263 -14.98 10.15 -4.26
C PRO A 263 -14.58 9.35 -3.02
N SER A 264 -13.70 9.90 -2.18
CA SER A 264 -13.24 9.21 -0.96
C SER A 264 -14.02 9.62 0.30
N ILE A 265 -14.64 10.79 0.29
CA ILE A 265 -15.31 11.40 1.45
C ILE A 265 -16.69 11.96 1.06
N ARG A 266 -17.66 11.82 1.97
CA ARG A 266 -18.98 12.48 1.94
C ARG A 266 -19.21 13.26 3.25
N ALA A 267 -18.84 14.53 3.25
CA ALA A 267 -18.88 15.37 4.44
C ALA A 267 -20.19 16.14 4.61
N ALA A 268 -20.63 16.32 5.84
CA ALA A 268 -21.68 17.28 6.19
C ALA A 268 -21.10 18.72 6.24
N THR A 269 -21.87 19.68 5.75
CA THR A 269 -21.52 21.09 5.61
C THR A 269 -22.70 21.97 6.03
N ALA A 270 -22.47 23.27 6.19
CA ALA A 270 -23.54 24.23 6.45
C ALA A 270 -24.63 24.24 5.36
N SER A 271 -24.27 23.91 4.11
CA SER A 271 -25.16 23.87 2.94
C SER A 271 -25.75 22.49 2.63
N GLY A 272 -25.55 21.49 3.50
CA GLY A 272 -25.99 20.11 3.27
C GLY A 272 -24.81 19.15 3.20
N THR A 273 -24.79 18.24 2.22
CA THR A 273 -23.71 17.26 2.08
C THR A 273 -22.85 17.56 0.85
N GLU A 274 -21.54 17.43 0.97
CA GLU A 274 -20.59 17.52 -0.15
C GLU A 274 -19.85 16.20 -0.35
N THR A 275 -19.40 15.93 -1.58
CA THR A 275 -18.48 14.82 -1.85
C THR A 275 -17.11 15.37 -2.18
N ARG A 276 -16.06 14.66 -1.76
CA ARG A 276 -14.67 15.10 -1.92
C ARG A 276 -13.83 13.99 -2.54
N SER A 277 -12.93 14.40 -3.41
CA SER A 277 -11.97 13.54 -4.11
C SER A 277 -10.61 13.65 -3.45
N LEU A 278 -9.79 12.61 -3.54
CA LEU A 278 -8.39 12.68 -3.13
C LEU A 278 -7.65 13.78 -3.92
N TYR A 279 -6.77 14.52 -3.25
CA TYR A 279 -6.13 15.73 -3.79
C TYR A 279 -5.30 15.46 -5.06
N PHE A 280 -4.74 14.26 -5.22
CA PHE A 280 -3.92 13.92 -6.40
C PHE A 280 -4.70 14.03 -7.71
N TRP A 281 -6.03 13.88 -7.69
CA TRP A 281 -6.89 14.08 -8.87
C TRP A 281 -6.89 15.53 -9.39
N THR A 282 -6.34 16.49 -8.66
CA THR A 282 -6.11 17.85 -9.18
C THR A 282 -5.05 17.89 -10.29
N LYS A 283 -4.15 16.89 -10.34
CA LYS A 283 -3.10 16.76 -11.38
C LYS A 283 -3.50 15.81 -12.50
N TYR A 284 -4.28 14.77 -12.21
CA TYR A 284 -4.57 13.68 -13.15
C TYR A 284 -6.04 13.60 -13.50
N SER A 285 -6.35 13.35 -14.76
CA SER A 285 -7.72 13.12 -15.23
C SER A 285 -8.14 11.65 -15.19
N THR A 286 -7.17 10.73 -15.25
CA THR A 286 -7.38 9.27 -15.21
C THR A 286 -6.25 8.59 -14.43
N ILE A 287 -6.45 7.34 -14.03
CA ILE A 287 -5.49 6.63 -13.17
C ILE A 287 -4.19 6.25 -13.90
N ALA A 288 -4.25 5.98 -15.21
CA ALA A 288 -3.10 5.54 -15.99
C ALA A 288 -1.89 6.52 -15.95
N PRO A 289 -2.03 7.82 -16.31
CA PRO A 289 -0.92 8.77 -16.18
C PRO A 289 -0.48 8.96 -14.73
N ALA A 290 -1.39 8.77 -13.77
CA ALA A 290 -1.07 8.85 -12.34
C ALA A 290 -0.11 7.72 -11.92
N ILE A 291 -0.42 6.47 -12.31
CA ILE A 291 0.44 5.29 -12.08
C ILE A 291 1.77 5.43 -12.81
N GLU A 292 1.76 5.89 -14.06
CA GLU A 292 2.99 6.09 -14.84
C GLU A 292 3.92 7.13 -14.21
N ASP A 293 3.40 8.29 -13.81
CA ASP A 293 4.17 9.31 -13.09
C ASP A 293 4.73 8.76 -11.76
N PHE A 294 3.97 7.93 -11.04
CA PHE A 294 4.43 7.31 -9.80
C PHE A 294 5.58 6.32 -10.08
N LEU A 295 5.45 5.45 -11.08
CA LEU A 295 6.51 4.51 -11.45
C LEU A 295 7.78 5.25 -11.92
N ASP A 296 7.63 6.29 -12.75
CA ASP A 296 8.74 7.10 -13.27
C ASP A 296 9.46 7.89 -12.15
N ASP A 297 8.75 8.31 -11.09
CA ASP A 297 9.31 9.07 -9.95
C ASP A 297 10.04 8.18 -8.91
N PHE A 298 10.04 6.85 -9.01
CA PHE A 298 10.62 5.95 -7.99
C PHE A 298 12.04 6.35 -7.54
N GLY A 299 12.91 6.69 -8.49
CA GLY A 299 14.30 7.08 -8.19
C GLY A 299 14.39 8.38 -7.38
N GLU A 300 13.58 9.38 -7.71
CA GLU A 300 13.54 10.66 -7.00
C GLU A 300 12.77 10.56 -5.68
N ALA A 301 11.67 9.79 -5.64
CA ALA A 301 10.95 9.46 -4.41
C ALA A 301 11.86 8.76 -3.40
N THR A 302 12.72 7.85 -3.85
CA THR A 302 13.70 7.18 -2.99
C THR A 302 14.72 8.17 -2.40
N LYS A 303 15.21 9.13 -3.19
CA LYS A 303 16.13 10.17 -2.70
C LYS A 303 15.46 11.08 -1.68
N ARG A 304 14.23 11.53 -1.93
CA ARG A 304 13.46 12.37 -1.00
C ARG A 304 13.16 11.63 0.30
N ALA A 305 12.76 10.36 0.21
CA ALA A 305 12.55 9.47 1.35
C ALA A 305 13.81 9.31 2.20
N GLN A 306 14.97 9.05 1.58
CA GLN A 306 16.25 8.94 2.28
C GLN A 306 16.65 10.25 2.99
N ALA A 307 16.44 11.40 2.33
CA ALA A 307 16.72 12.70 2.93
C ALA A 307 15.81 12.97 4.14
N LEU A 308 14.51 12.66 4.01
CA LEU A 308 13.56 12.82 5.11
C LEU A 308 13.87 11.88 6.28
N ASP A 309 14.17 10.61 5.99
CA ASP A 309 14.57 9.63 6.99
C ASP A 309 15.81 10.11 7.75
N ALA A 310 16.85 10.57 7.03
CA ALA A 310 18.07 11.07 7.64
C ALA A 310 17.80 12.28 8.55
N LYS A 311 16.92 13.20 8.13
CA LYS A 311 16.52 14.36 8.92
C LYS A 311 15.81 13.94 10.21
N VAL A 312 14.74 13.16 10.11
CA VAL A 312 13.92 12.75 11.26
C VAL A 312 14.74 11.90 12.24
N MET A 313 15.52 10.94 11.73
CA MET A 313 16.39 10.12 12.57
C MET A 313 17.49 10.95 13.22
N GLY A 314 18.09 11.90 12.50
CA GLY A 314 19.10 12.81 13.05
C GLY A 314 18.55 13.68 14.18
N ASP A 315 17.40 14.32 13.95
CA ASP A 315 16.72 15.16 14.95
C ASP A 315 16.31 14.33 16.18
N GLY A 316 15.82 13.10 15.99
CA GLY A 316 15.47 12.19 17.07
C GLY A 316 16.68 11.72 17.88
N SER A 317 17.77 11.32 17.20
CA SER A 317 18.99 10.83 17.84
C SER A 317 19.75 11.90 18.60
N ALA A 318 19.55 13.19 18.27
CA ALA A 318 20.06 14.30 19.08
C ALA A 318 19.45 14.34 20.49
N ILE A 319 18.29 13.71 20.70
CA ILE A 319 17.67 13.51 22.01
C ILE A 319 18.07 12.14 22.57
N SER A 320 17.77 11.05 21.85
CA SER A 320 18.24 9.69 22.16
C SER A 320 17.99 8.73 21.00
N GLN A 321 18.76 7.63 20.93
CA GLN A 321 18.52 6.59 19.94
C GLN A 321 17.12 5.97 20.07
N HIS A 322 16.65 5.73 21.29
CA HIS A 322 15.31 5.18 21.52
C HIS A 322 14.20 6.09 21.00
N TYR A 323 14.37 7.41 21.10
CA TYR A 323 13.41 8.36 20.54
C TYR A 323 13.42 8.32 19.00
N ALA A 324 14.61 8.24 18.38
CA ALA A 324 14.72 8.06 16.93
C ALA A 324 14.01 6.77 16.46
N ASP A 325 14.15 5.66 17.20
CA ASP A 325 13.49 4.40 16.88
C ASP A 325 11.95 4.52 16.98
N LEU A 326 11.43 5.27 17.94
CA LEU A 326 10.00 5.58 18.02
C LEU A 326 9.53 6.40 16.82
N LEU A 327 10.30 7.42 16.40
CA LEU A 327 9.97 8.23 15.23
C LEU A 327 9.99 7.42 13.93
N ALA A 328 10.94 6.47 13.80
CA ALA A 328 10.98 5.56 12.66
C ALA A 328 9.69 4.73 12.53
N PHE A 329 9.10 4.35 13.67
CA PHE A 329 7.83 3.63 13.70
C PHE A 329 6.63 4.56 13.48
N SER A 330 6.53 5.67 14.20
CA SER A 330 5.30 6.47 14.32
C SER A 330 5.02 7.40 13.14
N SER A 331 6.03 7.72 12.33
CA SER A 331 5.89 8.68 11.23
C SER A 331 4.89 8.21 10.16
N ARG A 332 5.08 6.99 9.62
CA ARG A 332 4.19 6.43 8.60
C ARG A 332 2.75 6.25 9.08
N PRO A 333 2.47 5.68 10.26
CA PRO A 333 1.11 5.53 10.77
C PRO A 333 0.37 6.86 10.93
N ALA A 334 1.06 7.94 11.33
CA ALA A 334 0.42 9.26 11.43
C ALA A 334 -0.11 9.75 10.07
N PHE A 335 0.65 9.55 8.99
CA PHE A 335 0.24 9.96 7.64
C PHE A 335 -0.64 8.95 6.92
N GLY A 336 -0.41 7.66 7.15
CA GLY A 336 -1.20 6.55 6.61
C GLY A 336 -2.60 6.45 7.24
N ALA A 337 -2.94 7.34 8.17
CA ALA A 337 -4.28 7.47 8.73
C ALA A 337 -5.09 8.61 8.08
N MET A 338 -4.56 9.30 7.06
CA MET A 338 -5.18 10.51 6.51
C MET A 338 -5.52 10.41 5.01
N ASP A 339 -6.63 11.04 4.64
CA ASP A 339 -6.98 11.40 3.26
C ASP A 339 -6.93 12.93 3.11
N ILE A 340 -6.08 13.43 2.20
CA ILE A 340 -6.08 14.85 1.79
C ILE A 340 -7.02 14.99 0.59
N THR A 341 -8.01 15.88 0.68
CA THR A 341 -9.13 15.92 -0.25
C THR A 341 -9.46 17.32 -0.74
N VAL A 342 -10.14 17.38 -1.89
CA VAL A 342 -10.71 18.59 -2.49
C VAL A 342 -12.19 18.41 -2.78
N ALA A 343 -12.99 19.47 -2.66
CA ALA A 343 -14.41 19.39 -2.97
C ALA A 343 -14.67 19.09 -4.45
N LYS A 344 -15.64 18.21 -4.72
CA LYS A 344 -16.21 18.02 -6.06
C LYS A 344 -17.28 19.09 -6.29
N THR A 345 -17.09 19.91 -7.32
CA THR A 345 -18.06 20.92 -7.76
C THR A 345 -19.00 20.38 -8.84
N SER A 346 -18.60 19.29 -9.51
CA SER A 346 -19.41 18.48 -10.41
C SER A 346 -18.87 17.05 -10.45
N SER A 347 -19.38 16.19 -11.35
CA SER A 347 -18.84 14.83 -11.52
C SER A 347 -17.35 14.80 -11.90
N THR A 348 -16.86 15.84 -12.59
CA THR A 348 -15.47 15.92 -13.11
C THR A 348 -14.69 17.14 -12.65
N ALA A 349 -15.33 18.17 -12.07
CA ALA A 349 -14.67 19.41 -11.68
C ALA A 349 -14.34 19.43 -10.16
N LEU A 350 -13.09 19.77 -9.85
CA LEU A 350 -12.57 19.86 -8.48
C LEU A 350 -12.27 21.31 -8.10
N ASN A 351 -12.57 21.69 -6.85
CA ASN A 351 -12.09 22.94 -6.28
C ASN A 351 -10.74 22.70 -5.58
N SER A 352 -9.64 22.87 -6.30
CA SER A 352 -8.27 22.64 -5.79
C SER A 352 -7.85 23.57 -4.65
N SER A 353 -8.60 24.65 -4.41
CA SER A 353 -8.35 25.60 -3.32
C SER A 353 -9.06 25.23 -2.02
N ASP A 354 -10.14 24.46 -2.09
CA ASP A 354 -10.86 23.96 -0.90
C ASP A 354 -10.27 22.61 -0.48
N VAL A 355 -9.17 22.66 0.26
CA VAL A 355 -8.46 21.48 0.76
C VAL A 355 -8.92 21.15 2.17
N LYS A 356 -9.21 19.88 2.44
CA LYS A 356 -9.53 19.37 3.78
C LYS A 356 -8.88 18.02 4.00
N VAL A 357 -8.48 17.74 5.23
CA VAL A 357 -7.84 16.46 5.60
C VAL A 357 -8.71 15.71 6.60
N TYR A 358 -8.96 14.45 6.28
CA TYR A 358 -9.73 13.54 7.13
C TYR A 358 -8.81 12.48 7.70
N MET A 359 -8.80 12.29 9.02
CA MET A 359 -7.95 11.32 9.71
C MET A 359 -8.80 10.26 10.40
N LYS A 360 -8.55 8.97 10.12
CA LYS A 360 -9.23 7.84 10.76
C LYS A 360 -8.45 7.36 11.99
N ASP A 361 -9.14 7.05 13.08
CA ASP A 361 -8.60 6.25 14.19
C ASP A 361 -8.56 4.77 13.81
N VAL A 362 -7.63 4.43 12.91
CA VAL A 362 -7.47 3.09 12.30
C VAL A 362 -7.28 2.04 13.39
N GLY A 363 -8.09 0.97 13.33
CA GLY A 363 -7.84 -0.22 14.13
C GLY A 363 -8.21 -0.12 15.62
N ARG A 364 -8.88 0.95 16.04
CA ARG A 364 -9.35 1.11 17.42
C ARG A 364 -10.82 1.53 17.51
N THR A 365 -11.15 2.73 17.05
CA THR A 365 -12.53 3.25 17.15
C THR A 365 -13.18 3.58 15.81
N SER A 366 -12.40 3.60 14.72
CA SER A 366 -12.82 4.07 13.38
C SER A 366 -13.34 5.51 13.34
N ARG A 367 -13.25 6.26 14.45
CA ARG A 367 -13.71 7.64 14.50
C ARG A 367 -12.88 8.52 13.56
N SER A 368 -13.55 9.47 12.93
CA SER A 368 -12.94 10.41 12.01
C SER A 368 -12.66 11.75 12.68
N ASN A 369 -11.44 12.26 12.49
CA ASN A 369 -10.94 13.52 13.06
C ASN A 369 -11.22 13.62 14.57
N ALA A 370 -11.10 12.49 15.29
CA ALA A 370 -11.30 12.45 16.72
C ALA A 370 -10.29 13.35 17.42
N VAL A 371 -10.77 14.27 18.27
CA VAL A 371 -9.95 15.32 18.88
C VAL A 371 -8.78 14.74 19.69
N ASP A 372 -9.00 13.63 20.40
CA ASP A 372 -7.97 12.93 21.16
C ASP A 372 -6.87 12.30 20.28
N VAL A 373 -7.26 11.82 19.10
CA VAL A 373 -6.34 11.25 18.11
C VAL A 373 -5.56 12.36 17.40
N LEU A 374 -6.25 13.42 16.97
CA LEU A 374 -5.62 14.61 16.40
C LEU A 374 -4.60 15.21 17.36
N PHE A 375 -4.99 15.43 18.62
CA PHE A 375 -4.10 15.95 19.65
C PHE A 375 -2.82 15.11 19.81
N SER A 376 -2.96 13.78 19.77
CA SER A 376 -1.83 12.86 19.87
C SER A 376 -0.90 12.91 18.65
N ALA A 377 -1.44 13.17 17.45
CA ALA A 377 -0.69 13.20 16.19
C ALA A 377 -0.13 14.59 15.81
N PHE A 378 -0.67 15.67 16.38
CA PHE A 378 -0.29 17.05 16.06
C PHE A 378 1.20 17.37 16.19
N PRO A 379 1.95 16.85 17.17
CA PRO A 379 3.40 17.07 17.21
C PRO A 379 4.09 16.64 15.91
N ALA A 380 3.63 15.55 15.27
CA ALA A 380 4.17 15.11 13.98
C ALA A 380 3.79 16.10 12.87
N PHE A 381 2.52 16.48 12.76
CA PHE A 381 2.08 17.39 11.70
C PHE A 381 2.71 18.78 11.81
N LEU A 382 2.84 19.32 13.02
CA LEU A 382 3.54 20.60 13.25
C LEU A 382 5.02 20.52 12.85
N TYR A 383 5.66 19.37 13.04
CA TYR A 383 7.04 19.14 12.62
C TYR A 383 7.19 19.01 11.10
N PHE A 384 6.28 18.28 10.44
CA PHE A 384 6.39 17.97 9.00
C PHE A 384 5.80 19.05 8.08
N ASP A 385 4.57 19.50 8.34
CA ASP A 385 3.93 20.63 7.67
C ASP A 385 2.82 21.21 8.57
N PRO A 386 3.05 22.35 9.26
CA PRO A 386 2.08 22.91 10.19
C PRO A 386 0.77 23.34 9.53
N LYS A 387 0.72 23.47 8.19
CA LYS A 387 -0.55 23.74 7.47
C LYS A 387 -1.56 22.60 7.64
N LEU A 388 -1.09 21.36 7.78
CA LEU A 388 -1.96 20.19 7.97
C LEU A 388 -2.82 20.31 9.23
N ALA A 389 -2.33 20.97 10.29
CA ALA A 389 -3.09 21.13 11.53
C ALA A 389 -4.41 21.89 11.30
N GLY A 390 -4.38 22.98 10.52
CA GLY A 390 -5.59 23.72 10.16
C GLY A 390 -6.55 22.88 9.33
N LEU A 391 -6.02 22.20 8.31
CA LEU A 391 -6.81 21.39 7.38
C LEU A 391 -7.44 20.13 8.03
N LEU A 392 -6.85 19.65 9.13
CA LEU A 392 -7.38 18.55 9.95
C LEU A 392 -8.46 19.01 10.92
N LEU A 393 -8.40 20.25 11.41
CA LEU A 393 -9.42 20.82 12.30
C LEU A 393 -10.64 21.34 11.54
N GLU A 394 -10.43 21.88 10.35
CA GLU A 394 -11.47 22.55 9.57
C GLU A 394 -12.72 21.66 9.32
N PRO A 395 -12.61 20.37 8.98
CA PRO A 395 -13.77 19.49 8.86
C PRO A 395 -14.62 19.42 10.13
N LEU A 396 -13.97 19.28 11.29
CA LEU A 396 -14.64 19.18 12.59
C LEU A 396 -15.38 20.48 12.93
N LEU A 397 -14.72 21.62 12.74
CA LEU A 397 -15.31 22.95 12.97
C LEU A 397 -16.46 23.24 12.01
N THR A 398 -16.33 22.82 10.74
CA THR A 398 -17.39 22.95 9.74
C THR A 398 -18.61 22.12 10.15
N PHE A 399 -18.40 20.88 10.60
CA PHE A 399 -19.48 20.02 11.08
C PHE A 399 -20.17 20.60 12.30
N GLU A 400 -19.42 21.09 13.30
CA GLU A 400 -19.98 21.72 14.51
C GLU A 400 -20.81 22.97 14.20
N SER A 401 -20.45 23.72 13.15
CA SER A 401 -21.20 24.89 12.68
C SER A 401 -22.43 24.56 11.82
N SER A 402 -22.64 23.29 11.45
CA SER A 402 -23.68 22.90 10.50
C SER A 402 -25.05 22.73 11.17
N PRO A 403 -26.16 22.83 10.41
CA PRO A 403 -27.49 22.57 10.94
C PRO A 403 -27.71 21.14 11.45
N THR A 404 -26.84 20.19 11.11
CA THR A 404 -26.95 18.79 11.56
C THR A 404 -26.33 18.54 12.94
N TYR A 405 -25.55 19.50 13.46
CA TYR A 405 -24.98 19.41 14.78
C TYR A 405 -25.94 20.01 15.82
N HIS A 406 -26.42 19.18 16.74
CA HIS A 406 -27.48 19.57 17.68
C HIS A 406 -27.02 19.59 19.14
N ASN A 407 -25.76 19.22 19.42
CA ASN A 407 -25.26 19.21 20.79
C ASN A 407 -24.89 20.63 21.24
N ASN A 408 -24.91 20.85 22.55
CA ASN A 408 -24.57 22.12 23.18
C ASN A 408 -23.11 22.17 23.70
N TYR A 409 -22.28 21.24 23.26
CA TYR A 409 -20.84 21.13 23.54
C TYR A 409 -20.11 20.85 22.23
N SER A 410 -18.78 20.93 22.21
CA SER A 410 -18.01 20.76 20.97
C SER A 410 -17.98 19.32 20.44
N ALA A 411 -17.86 19.17 19.13
CA ALA A 411 -17.77 17.86 18.50
C ALA A 411 -16.49 17.13 18.93
N SER A 412 -16.61 15.87 19.38
CA SER A 412 -15.45 15.04 19.72
C SER A 412 -14.79 14.40 18.50
N ASP A 413 -15.55 14.26 17.41
CA ASP A 413 -15.20 13.58 16.17
C ASP A 413 -16.29 13.87 15.10
N LEU A 414 -16.06 13.38 13.88
CA LEU A 414 -16.99 13.45 12.74
C LEU A 414 -17.89 12.21 12.60
N GLY A 415 -17.92 11.33 13.60
CA GLY A 415 -18.62 10.05 13.56
C GLY A 415 -17.67 8.85 13.42
N LYS A 416 -18.27 7.64 13.39
CA LYS A 416 -17.59 6.33 13.46
C LYS A 416 -17.07 5.77 12.14
N LEU A 417 -17.38 6.42 11.03
CA LEU A 417 -16.92 6.04 9.71
C LEU A 417 -16.11 7.20 9.13
N LEU A 418 -15.21 6.89 8.19
CA LEU A 418 -14.64 7.92 7.34
C LEU A 418 -15.79 8.54 6.53
N PRO A 419 -16.16 9.81 6.79
CA PRO A 419 -17.44 10.36 6.37
C PRO A 419 -17.57 10.37 4.85
#